data_AF-A0A7W8WQW1-F1
#
_entry.id   AF-A0A7W8WQW1-F1
#
_cell.length_a   1.000
_cell.length_b   1.000
_cell.length_c   1.000
_cell.angle_alpha   90.00
_cell.angle_beta   90.00
_cell.angle_gamma   90.00
#
_symmetry.space_group_name_H-M   'P 1'
#
loop_
_entity.id
_entity.type
_entity.pdbx_description
1 polymer ?
#
loop_
_entity_poly.entity_id
_entity_poly.type
_entity_poly.pdbx_seq_one_letter_code
_entity_poly.pdbx_strand_id
1 'polypeptide(L)'
;MPVYFIAENENEDHESLRVKIGRSRNIRARLRALQTGSPYELKLMGWIDSDSDHLLELHLHEQYAAHHAHLEWFTLRPGQVLDTLKSHGVCAYIATEGNAFEILSRERDGVPEYAGAWKWSGVEDADFCPKCGCGCGLQYNDNYASERCLKCGIIYEYEEGGDPDDDF
;
A
#
# COMPACT_ATOMS: atom_id res chain seq x y z
N MET A 1 15.00 2.61 11.28
CA MET A 1 14.01 1.51 11.43
C MET A 1 12.73 1.94 10.76
N PRO A 2 11.97 1.10 10.06
CA PRO A 2 10.78 1.60 9.38
C PRO A 2 9.71 2.05 10.36
N VAL A 3 9.05 3.15 10.03
CA VAL A 3 7.83 3.64 10.67
C VAL A 3 6.65 3.03 9.93
N TYR A 4 5.73 2.37 10.63
CA TYR A 4 4.62 1.61 10.07
C TYR A 4 3.27 2.21 10.43
N PHE A 5 2.27 1.86 9.62
CA PHE A 5 0.85 2.13 9.84
C PHE A 5 0.09 0.81 9.91
N ILE A 6 -0.47 0.45 11.07
CA ILE A 6 -1.28 -0.76 11.26
C ILE A 6 -2.71 -0.34 11.56
N ALA A 7 -3.69 -0.83 10.80
CA ALA A 7 -5.10 -0.55 11.01
C ALA A 7 -5.85 -1.78 11.52
N GLU A 8 -6.96 -1.52 12.21
CA GLU A 8 -7.99 -2.54 12.42
C GLU A 8 -8.76 -2.84 11.13
N ASN A 9 -9.18 -4.09 10.95
CA ASN A 9 -9.77 -4.60 9.71
C ASN A 9 -11.28 -4.88 9.79
N GLU A 10 -11.99 -4.31 10.77
CA GLU A 10 -13.41 -4.64 11.01
C GLU A 10 -14.40 -3.64 10.41
N ASN A 11 -13.99 -2.39 10.14
CA ASN A 11 -14.88 -1.40 9.54
C ASN A 11 -14.94 -1.59 8.03
N GLU A 12 -15.98 -2.25 7.52
CA GLU A 12 -16.14 -2.50 6.07
C GLU A 12 -16.22 -1.21 5.23
N ASP A 13 -16.79 -0.13 5.80
CA ASP A 13 -16.95 1.15 5.08
C ASP A 13 -15.63 1.92 4.90
N HIS A 14 -14.56 1.53 5.60
CA HIS A 14 -13.24 2.17 5.61
C HIS A 14 -13.23 3.72 5.78
N GLU A 15 -14.34 4.36 6.13
CA GLU A 15 -14.45 5.83 6.26
C GLU A 15 -13.57 6.37 7.39
N SER A 16 -13.32 5.55 8.40
CA SER A 16 -12.58 5.89 9.60
C SER A 16 -12.01 4.63 10.24
N LEU A 17 -10.68 4.55 10.30
CA LEU A 17 -9.95 3.39 10.83
C LEU A 17 -9.14 3.81 12.04
N ARG A 18 -9.07 2.93 13.06
CA ARG A 18 -8.06 3.07 14.11
C ARG A 18 -6.72 2.58 13.59
N VAL A 19 -5.83 3.53 13.36
CA VAL A 19 -4.48 3.33 12.83
C VAL A 19 -3.47 3.55 13.93
N LYS A 20 -2.63 2.55 14.17
CA LYS A 20 -1.45 2.64 15.01
C LYS A 20 -0.26 3.08 14.18
N ILE A 21 0.40 4.15 14.64
CA ILE A 21 1.66 4.63 14.08
C ILE A 21 2.77 4.27 15.04
N GLY A 22 3.76 3.52 14.57
CA GLY A 22 4.93 3.21 15.38
C GLY A 22 6.11 2.75 14.54
N ARG A 23 7.24 2.43 15.18
CA ARG A 23 8.45 1.93 14.48
C ARG A 23 8.88 0.53 14.91
N SER A 24 9.44 -0.25 13.99
CA SER A 24 9.98 -1.59 14.30
C SER A 24 10.94 -2.09 13.24
N ARG A 25 11.99 -2.83 13.62
CA ARG A 25 12.84 -3.58 12.68
C ARG A 25 12.14 -4.79 12.06
N ASN A 26 11.12 -5.32 12.73
CA ASN A 26 10.36 -6.47 12.26
C ASN A 26 8.87 -6.21 12.44
N ILE A 27 8.27 -5.56 11.43
CA ILE A 27 6.87 -5.16 11.43
C ILE A 27 5.95 -6.38 11.55
N ARG A 28 6.25 -7.48 10.85
CA ARG A 28 5.44 -8.72 10.90
C ARG A 28 5.40 -9.34 12.30
N ALA A 29 6.54 -9.42 12.97
CA ALA A 29 6.58 -9.91 14.35
C ALA A 29 5.85 -8.97 15.31
N ARG A 30 5.99 -7.64 15.11
CA ARG A 30 5.29 -6.64 15.90
C ARG A 30 3.77 -6.71 15.70
N LEU A 31 3.29 -6.86 14.47
CA LEU A 31 1.88 -7.04 14.14
C LEU A 31 1.30 -8.26 14.87
N ARG A 32 1.97 -9.42 14.81
CA ARG A 32 1.53 -10.62 15.55
C ARG A 32 1.46 -10.40 17.06
N ALA A 33 2.45 -9.72 17.63
CA ALA A 33 2.47 -9.40 19.07
C ALA A 33 1.38 -8.40 19.46
N LEU A 34 1.02 -7.46 18.58
CA LEU A 34 -0.10 -6.54 18.81
C LEU A 34 -1.44 -7.28 18.70
N GLN A 35 -1.56 -8.21 17.75
CA GLN A 35 -2.76 -9.02 17.56
C GLN A 35 -3.15 -9.82 18.81
N THR A 36 -2.18 -10.33 19.59
CA THR A 36 -2.49 -11.09 20.82
C THR A 36 -3.21 -10.27 21.89
N GLY A 37 -3.08 -8.93 21.84
CA GLY A 37 -3.76 -8.01 22.75
C GLY A 37 -4.94 -7.27 22.11
N SER A 38 -5.27 -7.56 20.85
CA SER A 38 -6.35 -6.91 20.11
C SER A 38 -7.48 -7.91 19.84
N PRO A 39 -8.73 -7.58 20.20
CA PRO A 39 -9.88 -8.40 19.83
C PRO A 39 -10.18 -8.35 18.32
N TYR A 40 -9.76 -7.28 17.65
CA TYR A 40 -9.99 -7.04 16.22
C TYR A 40 -8.78 -7.50 15.39
N GLU A 41 -9.03 -7.99 14.17
CA GLU A 41 -7.97 -8.29 13.22
C GLU A 41 -7.21 -7.02 12.84
N LEU A 42 -5.88 -7.09 12.95
CA LEU A 42 -4.98 -6.00 12.60
C LEU A 42 -4.31 -6.31 11.25
N LYS A 43 -4.32 -5.33 10.35
CA LYS A 43 -3.62 -5.40 9.06
C LYS A 43 -2.64 -4.25 8.90
N LEU A 44 -1.51 -4.54 8.25
CA LEU A 44 -0.54 -3.53 7.87
C LEU A 44 -1.11 -2.71 6.70
N MET A 45 -1.05 -1.39 6.79
CA MET A 45 -1.38 -0.50 5.67
C MET A 45 -0.14 -0.19 4.84
N GLY A 46 0.98 0.11 5.51
CA GLY A 46 2.22 0.49 4.84
C GLY A 46 3.32 0.84 5.83
N TRP A 47 4.49 1.17 5.31
CA TRP A 47 5.63 1.62 6.10
C TRP A 47 6.53 2.57 5.32
N ILE A 48 7.33 3.35 6.05
CA ILE A 48 8.31 4.28 5.51
C ILE A 48 9.67 3.91 6.07
N ASP A 49 10.62 3.63 5.19
CA ASP A 49 12.02 3.50 5.54
C ASP A 49 12.63 4.89 5.76
N SER A 50 13.18 5.10 6.96
CA SER A 50 13.86 6.35 7.30
C SER A 50 15.08 6.08 8.17
N ASP A 51 16.15 6.82 7.91
CA ASP A 51 17.35 6.86 8.75
C ASP A 51 17.09 7.60 10.07
N SER A 52 16.12 8.53 10.07
CA SER A 52 15.72 9.35 11.21
C SER A 52 14.37 8.90 11.79
N ASP A 53 14.24 7.60 12.06
CA ASP A 53 12.96 6.97 12.40
C ASP A 53 12.21 7.58 13.58
N HIS A 54 12.93 7.97 14.64
CA HIS A 54 12.33 8.62 15.81
C HIS A 54 11.73 9.99 15.46
N LEU A 55 12.43 10.79 14.64
CA LEU A 55 11.95 12.11 14.26
C LEU A 55 10.75 12.00 13.32
N LEU A 56 10.77 11.01 12.41
CA LEU A 56 9.64 10.74 11.54
C LEU A 56 8.41 10.29 12.32
N GLU A 57 8.55 9.36 13.27
CA GLU A 57 7.45 8.91 14.13
C GLU A 57 6.86 10.08 14.92
N LEU A 58 7.69 10.90 15.54
CA LEU A 58 7.26 12.09 16.28
C LEU A 58 6.52 13.08 15.37
N HIS A 59 7.08 13.37 14.20
CA HIS A 59 6.46 14.28 13.23
C HIS A 59 5.07 13.78 12.78
N LEU A 60 4.93 12.48 12.54
CA LEU A 60 3.64 11.88 12.18
C LEU A 60 2.63 11.94 13.33
N HIS A 61 3.08 11.72 14.58
CA HIS A 61 2.22 11.87 15.75
C HIS A 61 1.75 13.32 15.92
N GLU A 62 2.62 14.30 15.67
CA GLU A 62 2.29 15.72 15.68
C GLU A 62 1.31 16.09 14.55
N GLN A 63 1.59 15.61 13.33
CA GLN A 63 0.75 15.83 12.14
C GLN A 63 -0.69 15.35 12.38
N TYR A 64 -0.84 14.21 13.06
CA TYR A 64 -2.15 13.60 13.34
C TYR A 64 -2.64 13.82 14.77
N ALA A 65 -2.07 14.77 15.52
CA ALA A 65 -2.43 15.00 16.91
C ALA A 65 -3.93 15.31 17.10
N ALA A 66 -4.56 16.00 16.14
CA ALA A 66 -6.00 16.28 16.15
C ALA A 66 -6.88 15.02 16.02
N HIS A 67 -6.32 13.93 15.51
CA HIS A 67 -6.97 12.64 15.31
C HIS A 67 -6.54 11.59 16.36
N HIS A 68 -5.82 12.01 17.39
CA HIS A 68 -5.36 11.12 18.45
C HIS A 68 -6.54 10.48 19.18
N ALA A 69 -6.53 9.16 19.28
CA ALA A 69 -7.58 8.40 19.95
C ALA A 69 -7.09 7.91 21.32
N HIS A 70 -6.04 7.08 21.33
CA HIS A 70 -5.51 6.50 22.56
C HIS A 70 -4.07 6.01 22.39
N LEU A 71 -3.15 6.43 23.26
CA LEU A 71 -1.73 6.08 23.20
C LEU A 71 -1.09 6.39 21.84
N GLU A 72 -0.81 5.38 21.02
CA GLU A 72 -0.21 5.51 19.69
C GLU A 72 -1.24 5.22 18.57
N TRP A 73 -2.53 5.25 18.91
CA TRP A 73 -3.64 5.01 18.00
C TRP A 73 -4.33 6.31 17.62
N PHE A 74 -4.65 6.42 16.33
CA PHE A 74 -5.24 7.58 15.68
C PHE A 74 -6.44 7.16 14.85
N THR A 75 -7.42 8.04 14.73
CA THR A 75 -8.62 7.81 13.90
C THR A 75 -8.40 8.47 12.54
N LEU A 76 -7.95 7.69 11.56
CA LEU A 76 -7.52 8.19 10.25
C LEU A 76 -8.34 7.57 9.12
N ARG A 77 -8.47 8.32 8.01
CA ARG A 77 -8.97 7.79 6.74
C ARG A 77 -7.84 7.13 5.95
N PRO A 78 -8.12 6.07 5.16
CA PRO A 78 -7.14 5.49 4.25
C PRO A 78 -6.42 6.53 3.38
N GLY A 79 -7.16 7.50 2.83
CA GLY A 79 -6.58 8.58 2.01
C GLY A 79 -5.50 9.39 2.74
N GLN A 80 -5.66 9.67 4.03
CA GLN A 80 -4.65 10.43 4.81
C GLN A 80 -3.34 9.64 4.95
N VAL A 81 -3.44 8.32 5.12
CA VAL A 81 -2.27 7.42 5.20
C VAL A 81 -1.63 7.32 3.82
N LEU A 82 -2.44 7.16 2.77
CA LEU A 82 -1.96 7.07 1.39
C LEU A 82 -1.20 8.34 0.97
N ASP A 83 -1.75 9.52 1.23
CA ASP A 83 -1.12 10.81 0.91
C ASP A 83 0.23 10.96 1.62
N THR A 84 0.32 10.48 2.86
CA THR A 84 1.58 10.46 3.61
C THR A 84 2.57 9.48 2.99
N LEU A 85 2.14 8.27 2.62
CA LEU A 85 3.04 7.35 1.92
C LEU A 85 3.52 7.95 0.59
N LYS A 86 2.64 8.59 -0.18
CA LYS A 86 2.99 9.26 -1.44
C LYS A 86 4.03 10.37 -1.24
N SER A 87 3.90 11.20 -0.20
CA SER A 87 4.84 12.29 0.06
C SER A 87 6.26 11.82 0.39
N HIS A 88 6.42 10.57 0.81
CA HIS A 88 7.70 9.92 1.09
C HIS A 88 8.27 9.10 -0.09
N GLY A 89 7.52 8.96 -1.18
CA GLY A 89 7.97 8.40 -2.46
C GLY A 89 8.72 7.08 -2.36
N VAL A 90 9.97 7.05 -2.85
CA VAL A 90 10.83 5.83 -2.92
C VAL A 90 11.11 5.18 -1.56
N CYS A 91 10.93 5.90 -0.47
CA CYS A 91 11.14 5.40 0.89
C CYS A 91 9.87 4.79 1.48
N ALA A 92 8.71 5.01 0.87
CA ALA A 92 7.43 4.51 1.34
C ALA A 92 7.03 3.23 0.64
N TYR A 93 6.24 2.42 1.34
CA TYR A 93 5.70 1.17 0.84
C TYR A 93 4.26 0.99 1.31
N ILE A 94 3.38 0.55 0.43
CA ILE A 94 2.08 -0.03 0.80
C ILE A 94 2.23 -1.52 1.10
N ALA A 95 1.42 -2.04 2.02
CA ALA A 95 1.31 -3.48 2.21
C ALA A 95 0.43 -4.05 1.09
N THR A 96 1.07 -4.77 0.17
CA THR A 96 0.35 -5.43 -0.91
C THR A 96 -0.38 -6.66 -0.40
N GLU A 97 -1.61 -6.87 -0.88
CA GLU A 97 -2.30 -8.13 -0.65
C GLU A 97 -1.63 -9.22 -1.51
N GLY A 98 -1.57 -10.47 -1.00
CA GLY A 98 -0.87 -11.57 -1.66
C GLY A 98 -1.48 -11.98 -3.02
N ASN A 99 -2.69 -11.50 -3.32
CA ASN A 99 -3.46 -11.74 -4.52
C ASN A 99 -3.54 -10.50 -5.44
N ALA A 100 -2.72 -9.46 -5.21
CA ALA A 100 -2.63 -8.33 -6.14
C ALA A 100 -2.42 -8.87 -7.57
N PHE A 101 -3.22 -8.38 -8.53
CA PHE A 101 -3.29 -8.84 -9.94
C PHE A 101 -4.05 -10.13 -10.24
N GLU A 102 -4.73 -10.75 -9.29
CA GLU A 102 -5.71 -11.78 -9.64
C GLU A 102 -6.91 -11.14 -10.36
N ILE A 103 -7.34 -11.72 -11.49
CA ILE A 103 -8.54 -11.30 -12.21
C ILE A 103 -9.76 -11.64 -11.33
N LEU A 104 -10.45 -10.63 -10.81
CA LEU A 104 -11.66 -10.77 -10.01
C LEU A 104 -12.88 -11.03 -10.90
N SER A 105 -12.97 -10.35 -12.03
CA SER A 105 -14.08 -10.49 -12.98
C SER A 105 -13.63 -10.13 -14.39
N ARG A 106 -14.37 -10.58 -15.40
CA ARG A 106 -14.27 -10.05 -16.77
C ARG A 106 -15.61 -9.42 -17.08
N GLU A 107 -15.62 -8.12 -17.34
CA GLU A 107 -16.85 -7.44 -17.74
C GLU A 107 -17.34 -7.96 -19.10
N ARG A 108 -18.58 -7.61 -19.45
CA ARG A 108 -19.23 -7.99 -20.71
C ARG A 108 -18.42 -7.57 -21.96
N ASP A 109 -17.55 -6.59 -21.79
CA ASP A 109 -16.68 -6.01 -22.83
C ASP A 109 -15.27 -6.62 -22.84
N GLY A 110 -15.00 -7.65 -22.04
CA GLY A 110 -13.75 -8.41 -22.06
C GLY A 110 -12.58 -7.79 -21.28
N VAL A 111 -12.77 -6.62 -20.65
CA VAL A 111 -11.76 -5.98 -19.79
C VAL A 111 -11.69 -6.72 -18.44
N PRO A 112 -10.51 -7.22 -18.02
CA PRO A 112 -10.36 -7.86 -16.71
C PRO A 112 -10.35 -6.81 -15.59
N GLU A 113 -11.18 -6.99 -14.56
CA GLU A 113 -11.01 -6.32 -13.27
C GLU A 113 -9.98 -7.07 -12.43
N TYR A 114 -9.00 -6.35 -11.89
CA TYR A 114 -7.95 -6.93 -11.06
C TYR A 114 -8.17 -6.62 -9.58
N ALA A 115 -7.71 -7.52 -8.71
CA ALA A 115 -7.59 -7.24 -7.29
C ALA A 115 -6.57 -6.11 -7.08
N GLY A 116 -7.04 -4.99 -6.53
CA GLY A 116 -6.21 -3.83 -6.23
C GLY A 116 -5.06 -4.16 -5.29
N ALA A 117 -3.91 -3.53 -5.51
CA ALA A 117 -2.70 -3.81 -4.73
C ALA A 117 -2.84 -3.44 -3.25
N TRP A 118 -3.77 -2.55 -2.89
CA TRP A 118 -3.97 -2.08 -1.52
C TRP A 118 -5.40 -2.32 -1.06
N LYS A 119 -5.57 -2.91 0.12
CA LYS A 119 -6.90 -3.28 0.64
C LYS A 119 -7.84 -2.08 0.86
N TRP A 120 -7.28 -0.94 1.24
CA TRP A 120 -8.04 0.14 1.87
C TRP A 120 -8.63 1.14 0.87
N SER A 121 -8.07 1.20 -0.34
CA SER A 121 -8.48 2.10 -1.42
C SER A 121 -7.81 1.65 -2.73
N GLY A 122 -8.37 2.07 -3.87
CA GLY A 122 -7.67 1.99 -5.15
C GLY A 122 -6.37 2.80 -5.11
N VAL A 123 -5.33 2.25 -5.73
CA VAL A 123 -3.99 2.85 -5.85
C VAL A 123 -3.52 2.69 -7.28
N GLU A 124 -2.94 3.74 -7.84
CA GLU A 124 -2.40 3.73 -9.20
C GLU A 124 -1.02 3.08 -9.25
N ASP A 125 -0.75 2.33 -10.30
CA ASP A 125 0.54 1.65 -10.51
C ASP A 125 1.70 2.65 -10.69
N ALA A 126 1.40 3.88 -11.10
CA ALA A 126 2.34 4.99 -11.18
C ALA A 126 2.76 5.51 -9.80
N ASP A 127 1.92 5.37 -8.77
CA ASP A 127 2.23 5.79 -7.41
C ASP A 127 2.93 4.69 -6.63
N PHE A 128 2.40 3.47 -6.69
CA PHE A 128 2.93 2.34 -5.93
C PHE A 128 3.09 1.12 -6.81
N CYS A 129 4.24 0.46 -6.69
CA CYS A 129 4.46 -0.80 -7.37
C CYS A 129 3.48 -1.85 -6.83
N PRO A 130 2.59 -2.40 -7.65
CA PRO A 130 1.59 -3.38 -7.20
C PRO A 130 2.17 -4.72 -6.72
N LYS A 131 3.41 -5.08 -7.12
CA LYS A 131 4.09 -6.30 -6.65
C LYS A 131 4.74 -6.14 -5.28
N CYS A 132 5.56 -5.10 -5.11
CA CYS A 132 6.38 -4.94 -3.89
C CYS A 132 5.92 -3.80 -2.98
N GLY A 133 4.92 -3.04 -3.41
CA GLY A 133 4.35 -1.90 -2.71
C GLY A 133 5.19 -0.64 -2.72
N CYS A 134 6.32 -0.57 -3.42
CA CYS A 134 7.21 0.60 -3.42
C CYS A 134 6.52 1.87 -3.93
N GLY A 135 6.57 2.98 -3.19
CA GLY A 135 6.09 4.31 -3.60
C GLY A 135 6.88 4.99 -4.71
N CYS A 136 7.73 4.23 -5.40
CA CYS A 136 8.40 4.62 -6.63
C CYS A 136 7.57 4.35 -7.89
N GLY A 137 6.44 3.66 -7.73
CA GLY A 137 5.59 3.21 -8.83
C GLY A 137 6.30 2.31 -9.83
N LEU A 138 5.65 2.16 -10.98
CA LEU A 138 6.25 1.71 -12.22
C LEU A 138 6.82 2.92 -12.98
N GLN A 139 8.02 2.77 -13.53
CA GLN A 139 8.73 3.79 -14.27
C GLN A 139 9.01 3.26 -15.68
N TYR A 140 8.74 4.06 -16.71
CA TYR A 140 9.05 3.67 -18.07
C TYR A 140 10.57 3.53 -18.28
N ASN A 141 10.98 2.45 -18.95
CA ASN A 141 12.38 2.17 -19.25
C ASN A 141 12.59 1.98 -20.75
N ASP A 142 13.33 2.91 -21.37
CA ASP A 142 13.60 2.91 -22.81
C ASP A 142 14.29 1.62 -23.30
N ASN A 143 15.12 0.98 -22.47
CA ASN A 143 15.85 -0.23 -22.87
C ASN A 143 14.94 -1.45 -23.03
N TYR A 144 13.80 -1.46 -22.35
CA TYR A 144 12.83 -2.55 -22.38
C TYR A 144 11.53 -2.14 -23.10
N ALA A 145 11.40 -0.86 -23.48
CA ALA A 145 10.18 -0.28 -24.03
C ALA A 145 8.93 -0.57 -23.18
N SER A 146 9.10 -0.64 -21.85
CA SER A 146 8.08 -1.12 -20.92
C SER A 146 8.17 -0.42 -19.57
N GLU A 147 7.09 -0.47 -18.80
CA GLU A 147 7.07 0.04 -17.43
C GLU A 147 7.68 -0.97 -16.45
N ARG A 148 8.50 -0.47 -15.52
CA ARG A 148 9.26 -1.29 -14.58
C ARG A 148 9.33 -0.67 -13.21
N CYS A 149 9.22 -1.49 -12.17
CA CYS A 149 9.58 -1.06 -10.82
C CYS A 149 11.11 -1.02 -10.64
N LEU A 150 11.64 0.13 -10.22
CA LEU A 150 13.07 0.27 -9.91
C LEU A 150 13.51 -0.52 -8.67
N LYS A 151 12.56 -0.89 -7.79
CA LYS A 151 12.85 -1.61 -6.55
C LYS A 151 12.86 -3.14 -6.73
N CYS A 152 11.77 -3.72 -7.25
CA CYS A 152 11.66 -5.17 -7.39
C CYS A 152 11.92 -5.70 -8.81
N GLY A 153 12.03 -4.80 -9.79
CA GLY A 153 12.31 -5.17 -11.18
C GLY A 153 11.16 -5.88 -11.88
N ILE A 154 9.92 -5.85 -11.36
CA ILE A 154 8.77 -6.30 -12.16
C ILE A 154 8.71 -5.44 -13.42
N ILE A 155 8.53 -6.10 -14.56
CA ILE A 155 8.20 -5.50 -15.83
C ILE A 155 6.71 -5.75 -16.01
N TYR A 156 5.95 -4.69 -16.27
CA TYR A 156 4.54 -4.79 -16.58
C TYR A 156 4.40 -4.81 -18.10
N GLU A 157 4.19 -5.99 -18.64
CA GLU A 157 3.79 -6.15 -20.03
C GLU A 157 2.27 -6.07 -20.05
N TYR A 158 1.73 -5.04 -20.69
CA TYR A 158 0.33 -5.10 -21.11
C TYR A 158 0.26 -6.28 -22.08
N GLU A 159 -0.47 -7.34 -21.74
CA GLU A 159 -0.88 -8.30 -22.75
C GLU A 159 -1.75 -7.52 -23.74
N GLU A 160 -1.14 -7.05 -24.84
CA GLU A 160 -1.89 -6.61 -26.00
C GLU A 160 -2.81 -7.79 -26.33
N GLY A 161 -4.11 -7.60 -26.10
CA GLY A 161 -5.12 -8.51 -26.59
C GLY A 161 -4.82 -8.72 -28.06
N GLY A 162 -4.48 -9.96 -28.43
CA GLY A 162 -4.25 -10.30 -29.82
C GLY A 162 -5.45 -9.82 -30.61
N ASP A 163 -5.21 -8.89 -31.53
CA ASP A 163 -6.20 -8.41 -32.48
C ASP A 163 -6.77 -9.65 -33.19
N PRO A 164 -8.06 -9.98 -33.03
CA PRO A 164 -8.61 -11.18 -33.65
C PRO A 164 -8.91 -11.01 -35.14
N ASP A 165 -8.47 -9.92 -35.79
CA ASP A 165 -8.89 -9.55 -37.14
C ASP A 165 -7.72 -9.41 -38.14
N ASP A 166 -6.75 -10.33 -38.10
CA ASP A 166 -5.82 -10.61 -39.21
C ASP A 166 -6.17 -11.96 -39.88
N ASP A 167 -7.40 -12.06 -40.37
CA ASP A 167 -7.79 -13.03 -41.41
C ASP A 167 -8.82 -12.32 -42.31
N PHE A 168 -8.37 -11.76 -43.44
CA PHE A 168 -8.94 -11.89 -44.81
C PHE A 168 -8.41 -10.81 -45.79
#